data_AF-A0A131ZXJ4-F1
#
_entry.id   AF-A0A131ZXJ4-F1
#
_cell.length_a   1.000
_cell.length_b   1.000
_cell.length_c   1.000
_cell.angle_alpha   90.00
_cell.angle_beta   90.00
_cell.angle_gamma   90.00
#
_symmetry.space_group_name_H-M   'P 1'
#
loop_
_entity.id
_entity.type
_entity.pdbx_description
1 polymer ?
#
loop_
_entity_poly.entity_id
_entity_poly.type
_entity_poly.pdbx_seq_one_letter_code
_entity_poly.pdbx_strand_id
1 'polypeptide(L)'
;MIKLALKPLMNQANWIHLDEWESKQDHWIRTLEVLQHHSKKLENQKDSSKEKIRLMLLCGSDMFESFNLPNLWQDDDIETIVRDFGILIIHRDISDPWKTLNDSEKSKILLKYKVLKIVPIG
;
A
#
# COMPACT_ATOMS: atom_id res chain seq x y z
N MET A 1 9.50 12.19 -11.87
CA MET A 1 8.18 12.09 -12.55
C MET A 1 6.99 12.30 -11.60
N ILE A 2 6.87 11.57 -10.48
CA ILE A 2 5.71 11.69 -9.55
C ILE A 2 5.51 13.12 -8.99
N LYS A 3 6.59 13.81 -8.59
CA LYS A 3 6.54 15.21 -8.13
C LYS A 3 5.90 16.18 -9.13
N LEU A 4 6.11 15.98 -10.43
CA LEU A 4 5.56 16.85 -11.47
C LEU A 4 4.06 16.58 -11.68
N ALA A 5 3.67 15.31 -11.68
CA ALA A 5 2.27 14.91 -11.85
C ALA A 5 1.39 15.31 -10.65
N LEU A 6 1.92 15.30 -9.44
CA LEU A 6 1.18 15.67 -8.23
C LEU A 6 1.18 17.16 -7.92
N LYS A 7 2.06 17.95 -8.54
CA LYS A 7 2.20 19.39 -8.28
C LYS A 7 0.89 20.19 -8.39
N PRO A 8 0.00 19.93 -9.37
CA PRO A 8 -1.30 20.60 -9.45
C PRO A 8 -2.24 20.23 -8.30
N LEU A 9 -2.22 18.96 -7.87
CA LEU A 9 -3.07 18.42 -6.81
C LEU A 9 -2.62 18.89 -5.42
N MET A 10 -1.31 19.05 -5.20
CA MET A 10 -0.76 19.57 -3.93
C MET A 10 -1.22 21.01 -3.63
N ASN A 11 -1.54 21.80 -4.65
CA ASN A 11 -2.07 23.15 -4.47
C ASN A 11 -3.59 23.17 -4.15
N GLN A 12 -4.28 22.03 -4.27
CA GLN A 12 -5.74 21.93 -4.12
C GLN A 12 -6.18 21.02 -2.98
N ALA A 13 -5.39 20.00 -2.64
CA ALA A 13 -5.68 19.04 -1.57
C ALA A 13 -4.76 19.25 -0.37
N ASN A 14 -5.34 19.67 0.76
CA ASN A 14 -4.64 19.85 2.04
C ASN A 14 -4.33 18.54 2.80
N TRP A 15 -4.79 17.39 2.28
CA TRP A 15 -4.68 16.09 2.94
C TRP A 15 -3.68 15.13 2.27
N ILE A 16 -3.19 15.47 1.07
CA ILE A 16 -2.17 14.68 0.35
C ILE A 16 -0.82 15.39 0.50
N HIS A 17 0.16 14.67 1.03
CA HIS A 17 1.51 15.18 1.23
C HIS A 17 2.52 14.28 0.54
N LEU A 18 3.59 14.88 0.03
CA LEU A 18 4.72 14.13 -0.50
C LEU A 18 5.72 13.84 0.62
N ASP A 19 6.11 12.58 0.74
CA ASP A 19 7.28 12.17 1.52
C ASP A 19 8.42 11.77 0.58
N GLU A 20 9.64 12.17 0.91
CA GLU A 20 10.83 11.92 0.09
C GLU A 20 11.74 10.83 0.69
N TRP A 21 11.39 10.29 1.87
CA TRP A 21 12.25 9.40 2.63
C TRP A 21 12.72 8.20 1.80
N GLU A 22 11.81 7.50 1.13
CA GLU A 22 12.13 6.35 0.27
C GLU A 22 13.14 6.73 -0.82
N SER A 23 12.91 7.84 -1.52
CA SER A 23 13.77 8.30 -2.63
C SER A 23 15.16 8.79 -2.21
N LYS A 24 15.38 9.02 -0.91
CA LYS A 24 16.65 9.45 -0.34
C LYS A 24 17.51 8.28 0.14
N GLN A 25 17.00 7.04 0.11
CA GLN A 25 17.80 5.88 0.45
C GLN A 25 18.81 5.58 -0.68
N ASP A 26 19.96 5.04 -0.29
CA ASP A 26 21.08 4.72 -1.18
C ASP A 26 20.95 3.36 -1.88
N HIS A 27 19.90 2.60 -1.55
CA HIS A 27 19.57 1.31 -2.13
C HIS A 27 18.06 1.16 -2.33
N TRP A 28 17.67 0.11 -3.06
CA TRP A 28 16.26 -0.22 -3.24
C TRP A 28 15.63 -0.66 -1.90
N ILE A 29 14.46 -0.11 -1.60
CA ILE A 29 13.74 -0.36 -0.36
C ILE A 29 12.48 -1.15 -0.66
N ARG A 30 12.21 -2.16 0.16
CA ARG A 30 10.97 -2.93 0.08
C ARG A 30 9.78 -2.08 0.52
N THR A 31 8.63 -2.28 -0.11
CA THR A 31 7.38 -1.59 0.28
C THR A 31 7.03 -1.81 1.76
N LEU A 32 7.32 -2.98 2.32
CA LEU A 32 7.14 -3.24 3.75
C LEU A 32 7.96 -2.26 4.63
N GLU A 33 9.21 -2.01 4.27
CA GLU A 33 10.10 -1.12 5.02
C GLU A 33 9.63 0.34 4.94
N VAL A 34 9.08 0.77 3.80
CA VAL A 34 8.41 2.06 3.64
C VAL A 34 7.20 2.18 4.58
N LEU A 35 6.34 1.16 4.63
CA LEU A 35 5.17 1.14 5.52
C LEU A 35 5.57 1.19 7.00
N GLN A 36 6.61 0.43 7.39
CA GLN A 36 7.14 0.44 8.75
C GLN A 36 7.73 1.81 9.14
N HIS A 37 8.46 2.46 8.23
CA HIS A 37 8.95 3.82 8.43
C HIS A 37 7.79 4.79 8.74
N HIS A 38 6.74 4.76 7.91
CA HIS A 38 5.59 5.63 8.09
C HIS A 38 4.77 5.30 9.34
N SER A 39 4.66 4.02 9.73
CA SER A 39 4.02 3.63 10.99
C SER A 39 4.72 4.24 12.19
N LYS A 40 6.06 4.11 12.24
CA LYS A 40 6.87 4.69 13.31
C LYS A 40 6.77 6.20 13.37
N LYS A 41 6.74 6.85 12.20
CA LYS A 41 6.53 8.32 12.10
C LYS A 41 5.17 8.73 12.67
N LEU A 42 4.10 7.99 12.39
CA LEU A 42 2.77 8.25 12.93
C LEU A 42 2.68 7.99 14.44
N GLU A 43 3.34 6.96 14.94
CA GLU A 43 3.40 6.67 16.38
C GLU A 43 4.09 7.79 17.16
N ASN A 44 5.18 8.34 16.63
CA ASN A 44 5.91 9.45 17.24
C ASN A 44 5.13 10.79 17.21
N GLN A 45 4.12 10.93 16.33
CA GLN A 45 3.32 12.14 16.17
C GLN A 45 2.02 12.13 16.99
N LYS A 46 1.69 11.02 17.68
CA LYS A 46 0.45 10.93 18.45
C LYS A 46 0.54 11.78 19.73
N ASP A 47 0.10 13.02 19.62
CA ASP A 47 -0.27 13.87 20.77
C ASP A 47 -1.60 13.38 21.38
N SER A 48 -1.54 12.38 22.26
CA SER A 48 -2.61 11.96 23.19
C SER A 48 -4.00 11.63 22.63
N SER A 49 -4.25 11.74 21.32
CA SER A 49 -5.52 11.41 20.68
C SER A 49 -5.71 9.89 20.68
N LYS A 50 -6.76 9.41 21.34
CA LYS A 50 -7.08 7.98 21.51
C LYS A 50 -7.52 7.28 20.21
N GLU A 51 -7.62 7.99 19.08
CA GLU A 51 -8.07 7.39 17.83
C GLU A 51 -6.96 6.52 17.20
N LYS A 52 -7.32 5.26 16.98
CA LYS A 52 -6.41 4.28 16.37
C LYS A 52 -6.36 4.52 14.86
N ILE A 53 -5.38 5.29 14.41
CA ILE A 53 -5.03 5.41 12.99
C ILE A 53 -4.48 4.07 12.51
N ARG A 54 -4.97 3.59 11.36
CA ARG A 54 -4.44 2.43 10.65
C ARG A 54 -3.84 2.89 9.33
N LEU A 55 -2.54 2.64 9.15
CA LEU A 55 -1.87 2.87 7.88
C LEU A 55 -2.24 1.75 6.90
N MET A 56 -2.51 2.11 5.63
CA MET A 56 -2.85 1.17 4.56
C MET A 56 -2.02 1.48 3.32
N LEU A 57 -1.65 0.44 2.57
CA LEU A 57 -1.03 0.55 1.26
C LEU A 57 -2.11 0.85 0.20
N LEU A 58 -2.04 2.03 -0.42
CA LEU A 58 -2.88 2.39 -1.56
C LEU A 58 -2.16 2.01 -2.86
N CYS A 59 -2.79 1.22 -3.71
CA CYS A 59 -2.20 0.81 -4.98
C CYS A 59 -3.22 0.59 -6.09
N GLY A 60 -2.74 0.46 -7.33
CA GLY A 60 -3.56 -0.03 -8.44
C GLY A 60 -3.72 -1.55 -8.42
N SER A 61 -4.68 -2.05 -9.20
CA SER A 61 -4.86 -3.49 -9.43
C SER A 61 -3.64 -4.14 -10.10
N ASP A 62 -2.93 -3.43 -10.95
CA ASP A 62 -1.69 -3.87 -11.60
C ASP A 62 -0.58 -4.22 -10.59
N MET A 63 -0.33 -3.33 -9.63
CA MET A 63 0.62 -3.58 -8.56
C MET A 63 0.15 -4.73 -7.67
N PHE A 64 -1.15 -4.83 -7.40
CA PHE A 64 -1.70 -5.91 -6.59
C PHE A 64 -1.52 -7.28 -7.25
N GLU A 65 -1.78 -7.39 -8.55
CA GLU A 65 -1.54 -8.62 -9.33
C GLU A 65 -0.08 -9.04 -9.33
N SER A 66 0.85 -8.08 -9.20
CA SER A 66 2.28 -8.36 -9.15
C SER A 66 2.69 -9.24 -7.96
N PHE A 67 1.85 -9.39 -6.92
CA PHE A 67 2.08 -10.34 -5.82
C PHE A 67 2.20 -11.80 -6.29
N ASN A 68 1.66 -12.12 -7.47
CA ASN A 68 1.77 -13.45 -8.06
C ASN A 68 3.02 -13.62 -8.94
N LEU A 69 3.80 -12.57 -9.17
CA LEU A 69 5.03 -12.67 -9.95
C LEU A 69 6.11 -13.41 -9.14
N PRO A 70 6.67 -14.52 -9.66
CA PRO A 70 7.69 -15.27 -8.95
C PRO A 70 8.89 -14.40 -8.59
N ASN A 71 9.36 -14.51 -7.35
CA ASN A 71 10.55 -13.81 -6.82
C ASN A 71 10.45 -12.27 -6.76
N LEU A 72 9.29 -11.67 -7.04
CA LEU A 72 9.12 -10.22 -6.91
C LEU A 72 8.78 -9.82 -5.47
N TRP A 73 7.96 -10.62 -4.80
CA TRP A 73 7.53 -10.40 -3.43
C TRP A 73 7.86 -11.61 -2.56
N GLN A 74 8.33 -11.37 -1.35
CA GLN A 74 8.46 -12.41 -0.34
C GLN A 74 7.11 -12.63 0.34
N ASP A 75 6.72 -13.88 0.55
CA ASP A 75 5.44 -14.22 1.16
C ASP A 75 5.31 -13.66 2.58
N ASP A 76 6.41 -13.63 3.34
CA ASP A 76 6.48 -13.03 4.67
C ASP A 76 6.24 -11.50 4.62
N ASP A 77 6.70 -10.83 3.57
CA ASP A 77 6.47 -9.41 3.37
C ASP A 77 4.99 -9.15 3.03
N ILE A 78 4.40 -9.94 2.13
CA ILE A 78 2.96 -9.86 1.81
C ILE A 78 2.14 -10.09 3.07
N GLU A 79 2.44 -11.16 3.83
CA GLU A 79 1.72 -11.50 5.06
C GLU A 79 1.82 -10.38 6.09
N THR A 80 3.00 -9.80 6.28
CA THR A 80 3.19 -8.67 7.21
C THR A 80 2.42 -7.44 6.76
N ILE A 81 2.43 -7.12 5.45
CA ILE A 81 1.66 -6.02 4.88
C ILE A 81 0.16 -6.17 5.19
N VAL A 82 -0.42 -7.35 4.94
CA VAL A 82 -1.85 -7.58 5.21
C VAL A 82 -2.17 -7.76 6.69
N ARG A 83 -1.25 -8.24 7.53
CA ARG A 83 -1.50 -8.42 8.96
C ARG A 83 -1.49 -7.08 9.70
N ASP A 84 -0.42 -6.32 9.51
CA ASP A 84 -0.10 -5.17 10.35
C ASP A 84 -0.68 -3.87 9.77
N PHE A 85 -0.87 -3.82 8.44
CA PHE A 85 -1.38 -2.66 7.73
C PHE A 85 -2.75 -2.94 7.12
N GLY A 86 -2.80 -3.24 5.82
CA GLY A 86 -3.99 -3.35 5.00
C GLY A 86 -3.71 -2.79 3.61
N ILE A 87 -4.55 -3.14 2.64
CA ILE A 87 -4.34 -2.75 1.24
C ILE A 87 -5.65 -2.19 0.69
N LEU A 88 -5.57 -1.03 0.07
CA LEU A 88 -6.65 -0.37 -0.65
C LEU A 88 -6.29 -0.37 -2.14
N ILE A 89 -7.06 -1.14 -2.91
CA ILE A 89 -6.80 -1.38 -4.34
C ILE A 89 -7.76 -0.54 -5.14
N ILE A 90 -7.20 0.34 -5.96
CA ILE A 90 -7.95 1.12 -6.94
C ILE A 90 -8.00 0.32 -8.24
N HIS A 91 -9.20 -0.12 -8.58
CA HIS A 91 -9.43 -1.00 -9.71
C HIS A 91 -9.96 -0.24 -10.93
N ARG A 92 -9.33 -0.48 -12.09
CA ARG A 92 -9.76 -0.04 -13.42
C ARG A 92 -9.87 -1.26 -14.32
N ASP A 93 -10.65 -1.17 -15.39
CA ASP A 93 -11.08 -2.28 -16.26
C ASP A 93 -9.97 -3.10 -16.96
N ILE A 94 -8.70 -2.69 -16.85
CA ILE A 94 -7.56 -3.33 -17.54
C ILE A 94 -6.93 -4.52 -16.79
N SER A 95 -7.44 -4.86 -15.60
CA SER A 95 -6.86 -5.85 -14.67
C SER A 95 -7.97 -6.49 -13.82
N ASP A 96 -7.78 -7.69 -13.29
CA ASP A 96 -8.74 -8.38 -12.44
C ASP A 96 -8.14 -8.69 -11.05
N PRO A 97 -8.31 -7.77 -10.08
CA PRO A 97 -7.81 -7.99 -8.72
C PRO A 97 -8.50 -9.15 -8.00
N TRP A 98 -9.70 -9.58 -8.45
CA TRP A 98 -10.40 -10.70 -7.83
C TRP A 98 -9.72 -12.03 -8.14
N LYS A 99 -9.13 -12.17 -9.32
CA LYS A 99 -8.32 -13.35 -9.65
C LYS A 99 -7.13 -13.50 -8.70
N THR A 100 -6.43 -12.40 -8.40
CA THR A 100 -5.35 -12.41 -7.40
C THR A 100 -5.87 -12.74 -6.01
N LEU A 101 -7.05 -12.24 -5.66
CA LEU A 101 -7.62 -12.47 -4.34
C LEU A 101 -8.16 -13.89 -4.14
N ASN A 102 -8.81 -14.48 -5.14
CA ASN A 102 -9.59 -15.72 -5.03
C ASN A 102 -8.95 -16.94 -5.71
N ASP A 103 -8.17 -16.71 -6.77
CA ASP A 103 -7.71 -17.77 -7.68
C ASP A 103 -6.18 -17.83 -7.78
N SER A 104 -5.46 -17.43 -6.73
CA SER A 104 -3.99 -17.43 -6.69
C SER A 104 -3.42 -18.20 -5.51
N GLU A 105 -2.12 -18.53 -5.59
CA GLU A 105 -1.40 -19.12 -4.45
C GLU A 105 -1.38 -18.19 -3.23
N LYS A 106 -1.46 -16.88 -3.45
CA LYS A 106 -1.45 -15.86 -2.39
C LYS A 106 -2.83 -15.65 -1.75
N SER A 107 -3.92 -16.21 -2.30
CA SER A 107 -5.28 -16.06 -1.77
C SER A 107 -5.39 -16.39 -0.28
N LYS A 108 -4.71 -17.45 0.19
CA LYS A 108 -4.70 -17.84 1.61
C LYS A 108 -4.11 -16.76 2.51
N ILE A 109 -3.02 -16.12 2.08
CA ILE A 109 -2.34 -15.06 2.85
C ILE A 109 -3.20 -13.79 2.80
N LEU A 110 -3.66 -13.39 1.62
CA LEU A 110 -4.40 -12.16 1.38
C LEU A 110 -5.75 -12.12 2.13
N LEU A 111 -6.47 -13.24 2.18
CA LEU A 111 -7.79 -13.31 2.82
C LEU A 111 -7.75 -13.53 4.34
N LYS A 112 -6.58 -13.88 4.89
CA LYS A 112 -6.42 -14.28 6.31
C LYS A 112 -6.89 -13.23 7.31
N TYR A 113 -6.61 -11.95 7.04
CA TYR A 113 -6.83 -10.85 8.01
C TYR A 113 -8.04 -9.96 7.69
N LYS A 114 -8.68 -10.12 6.52
CA LYS A 114 -9.86 -9.35 6.09
C LYS A 114 -9.68 -7.82 6.09
N VAL A 115 -8.51 -7.33 5.69
CA VAL A 115 -8.17 -5.89 5.67
C VAL A 115 -7.83 -5.35 4.28
N LEU A 116 -8.26 -6.08 3.26
CA LEU A 116 -8.21 -5.67 1.86
C LEU A 116 -9.53 -5.00 1.45
N LYS A 117 -9.42 -3.92 0.70
CA LYS A 117 -10.56 -3.23 0.09
C LYS A 117 -10.26 -2.98 -1.38
N ILE A 118 -11.17 -3.38 -2.25
CA ILE A 118 -11.12 -3.06 -3.68
C ILE A 118 -12.15 -1.97 -3.95
N VAL A 119 -11.72 -0.87 -4.58
CA VAL A 119 -12.54 0.27 -4.93
C VAL A 119 -12.50 0.43 -6.45
N PRO A 120 -13.58 0.09 -7.16
CA PRO A 120 -13.70 0.33 -8.59
C PRO A 120 -13.75 1.84 -8.89
N ILE A 121 -13.07 2.28 -9.94
CA ILE A 121 -13.26 3.61 -10.53
C ILE A 121 -13.86 3.39 -11.92
N GLY A 122 -15.14 3.73 -12.06
CA GLY A 122 -15.84 3.79 -13.34
C GLY A 122 -15.55 5.07 -14.12
#